data_AF-A0A0M3KIG6-F1
#
_entry.id   AF-A0A0M3KIG6-F1
#
_cell.length_a   1.000
_cell.length_b   1.000
_cell.length_c   1.000
_cell.angle_alpha   90.00
_cell.angle_beta   90.00
_cell.angle_gamma   90.00
#
_symmetry.space_group_name_H-M   'P 1'
#
loop_
_entity.id
_entity.type
_entity.pdbx_description
1 polymer ?
#
loop_
_entity_poly.entity_id
_entity_poly.type
_entity_poly.pdbx_seq_one_letter_code
_entity_poly.pdbx_strand_id
1 'polypeptide(L)'
;MTTAPAAELTYEQKDELKRIAAAILVPGKGILAADESNGSMDKKLKPIGLENNEENRRQYRQVDKGLEPIPGTDGEMTTKGLEDLDARCAKYKKDGAQFAKWRCVHKLSATTPSVKALEEVAKVIIAYCIS
;
A
#
# COMPACT_ATOMS: atom_id res chain seq x y z
N MET A 1 -26.44 -6.92 18.02
CA MET A 1 -24.96 -6.99 17.95
C MET A 1 -24.46 -5.60 17.64
N THR A 2 -23.92 -4.91 18.65
CA THR A 2 -23.50 -3.51 18.59
C THR A 2 -22.15 -3.44 17.87
N THR A 3 -22.09 -2.86 16.67
CA THR A 3 -20.82 -2.56 16.00
C THR A 3 -20.08 -1.52 16.82
N ALA A 4 -18.84 -1.82 17.21
CA ALA A 4 -17.97 -0.83 17.83
C ALA A 4 -17.83 0.38 16.88
N PRO A 5 -17.92 1.63 17.38
CA PRO A 5 -17.68 2.79 16.53
C PRO A 5 -16.23 2.74 16.05
N ALA A 6 -16.03 2.87 14.73
CA ALA A 6 -14.70 3.09 14.18
C ALA A 6 -14.06 4.27 14.92
N ALA A 7 -12.84 4.09 15.43
CA ALA A 7 -12.14 5.15 16.15
C ALA A 7 -12.03 6.38 15.24
N GLU A 8 -12.73 7.46 15.57
CA GLU A 8 -12.65 8.69 14.78
C GLU A 8 -11.28 9.33 14.96
N LEU A 9 -10.63 9.68 13.84
CA LEU A 9 -9.40 10.47 13.85
C LEU A 9 -9.62 11.83 14.55
N THR A 10 -8.64 12.25 15.34
CA THR A 10 -8.66 13.56 15.99
C THR A 10 -8.56 14.69 14.96
N TYR A 11 -8.86 15.92 15.39
CA TYR A 11 -8.74 17.09 14.52
C TYR A 11 -7.30 17.28 14.02
N GLU A 12 -6.32 17.11 14.90
CA GLU A 12 -4.89 17.25 14.60
C GLU A 12 -4.43 16.20 13.59
N GLN A 13 -4.86 14.94 13.73
CA GLN A 13 -4.57 13.88 12.78
C GLN A 13 -5.18 14.16 11.40
N LYS A 14 -6.43 14.63 11.38
CA LYS A 14 -7.12 15.01 10.13
C LYS A 14 -6.41 16.18 9.43
N ASP A 15 -5.96 17.18 10.19
CA ASP A 15 -5.23 18.33 9.67
C ASP A 15 -3.84 17.93 9.15
N GLU A 16 -3.11 17.07 9.85
CA GLU A 16 -1.83 16.52 9.41
C GLU A 16 -1.96 15.77 8.06
N LEU A 17 -2.93 14.85 7.95
CA LEU A 17 -3.18 14.10 6.73
C LEU A 17 -3.53 15.01 5.55
N LYS A 18 -4.36 16.03 5.77
CA LYS A 18 -4.71 17.02 4.74
C LYS A 18 -3.50 17.80 4.26
N ARG A 19 -2.61 18.22 5.17
CA ARG A 19 -1.38 18.95 4.81
C ARG A 19 -0.44 18.09 3.97
N ILE A 20 -0.24 16.83 4.35
CA ILE A 20 0.60 15.89 3.59
C ILE A 20 0.01 15.66 2.20
N ALA A 21 -1.29 15.39 2.09
CA ALA A 21 -1.97 15.21 0.81
C ALA A 21 -1.85 16.45 -0.09
N ALA A 22 -2.06 17.65 0.47
CA ALA A 22 -1.91 18.90 -0.25
C ALA A 22 -0.46 19.11 -0.76
N ALA A 23 0.55 18.73 0.03
CA ALA A 23 1.95 18.81 -0.37
C ALA A 23 2.31 17.87 -1.52
N ILE A 24 1.64 16.70 -1.61
CA ILE A 24 1.81 15.74 -2.70
C ILE A 24 1.15 16.25 -4.00
N LEU A 25 0.02 16.95 -3.89
CA LEU A 25 -0.80 17.41 -5.03
C LEU A 25 -0.42 18.81 -5.56
N VAL A 26 0.71 19.37 -5.14
CA VAL A 26 1.14 20.71 -5.58
C VAL A 26 1.29 20.75 -7.11
N PRO A 27 0.68 21.74 -7.81
CA PRO A 27 0.80 21.88 -9.24
C PRO A 27 2.27 21.93 -9.71
N GLY A 28 2.60 21.18 -10.75
CA GLY A 28 3.96 21.08 -11.27
C GLY A 28 4.89 20.15 -10.47
N LYS A 29 4.41 19.52 -9.40
CA LYS A 29 5.09 18.41 -8.71
C LYS A 29 4.42 17.08 -9.05
N GLY A 30 5.17 15.99 -8.92
CA GLY A 30 4.69 14.63 -9.15
C GLY A 30 5.31 13.64 -8.17
N ILE A 31 4.71 12.46 -8.08
CA ILE A 31 5.23 11.36 -7.27
C ILE A 31 6.19 10.54 -8.12
N LEU A 32 7.43 10.37 -7.67
CA LEU A 32 8.33 9.40 -8.27
C LEU A 32 7.97 8.00 -7.75
N ALA A 33 7.29 7.22 -8.60
CA ALA A 33 7.05 5.80 -8.35
C ALA A 33 8.36 5.02 -8.56
N ALA A 34 9.16 4.90 -7.52
CA ALA A 34 10.37 4.08 -7.52
C ALA A 34 10.07 2.69 -6.94
N ASP A 35 8.98 2.04 -7.38
CA ASP A 35 8.40 0.83 -6.79
C ASP A 35 8.71 -0.47 -7.55
N GLU A 36 9.95 -0.58 -8.02
CA GLU A 36 10.34 -1.63 -8.95
C GLU A 36 10.66 -2.98 -8.28
N SER A 37 10.52 -4.08 -9.06
CA SER A 37 10.73 -5.47 -8.64
C SER A 37 12.19 -5.82 -8.29
N ASN A 38 12.41 -7.00 -7.70
CA ASN A 38 13.73 -7.45 -7.24
C ASN A 38 14.85 -7.30 -8.29
N GLY A 39 14.56 -7.59 -9.57
CA GLY A 39 15.55 -7.56 -10.65
C GLY A 39 15.93 -6.15 -11.15
N SER A 40 15.09 -5.14 -10.94
CA SER A 40 15.40 -3.75 -11.27
C SER A 40 16.01 -2.99 -10.09
N MET A 41 15.82 -3.48 -8.86
CA MET A 41 16.37 -2.88 -7.65
C MET A 41 17.90 -2.97 -7.54
N ASP A 42 18.49 -4.06 -8.03
CA ASP A 42 19.95 -4.25 -8.04
C ASP A 42 20.69 -3.11 -8.75
N LYS A 43 20.09 -2.55 -9.82
CA LYS A 43 20.68 -1.48 -10.61
C LYS A 43 20.70 -0.14 -9.87
N LYS A 44 19.84 0.03 -8.85
CA LYS A 44 19.71 1.26 -8.07
C LYS A 44 20.40 1.20 -6.71
N LEU A 45 20.48 0.02 -6.08
CA LEU A 45 21.14 -0.14 -4.78
C LEU A 45 22.66 -0.29 -4.88
N LYS A 46 23.17 -0.92 -5.96
CA LYS A 46 24.62 -1.09 -6.18
C LYS A 46 25.41 0.22 -6.22
N PRO A 47 24.98 1.29 -6.93
CA PRO A 47 25.73 2.54 -6.99
C PRO A 47 25.83 3.28 -5.66
N ILE A 48 24.93 3.00 -4.71
CA ILE A 48 24.90 3.62 -3.37
C ILE A 48 25.46 2.70 -2.27
N GLY A 49 26.08 1.58 -2.65
CA GLY A 49 26.73 0.65 -1.72
C GLY A 49 25.77 -0.15 -0.83
N LEU A 50 24.48 -0.18 -1.15
CA LEU A 50 23.48 -0.95 -0.41
C LEU A 50 23.27 -2.33 -1.04
N GLU A 51 23.19 -3.34 -0.20
CA GLU A 51 22.85 -4.70 -0.63
C GLU A 51 21.35 -4.79 -0.96
N ASN A 52 21.01 -5.46 -2.05
CA ASN A 52 19.63 -5.76 -2.42
C ASN A 52 19.08 -6.91 -1.56
N ASN A 53 18.87 -6.62 -0.28
CA ASN A 53 18.20 -7.51 0.66
C ASN A 53 16.77 -7.03 0.96
N GLU A 54 15.96 -7.91 1.54
CA GLU A 54 14.54 -7.67 1.76
C GLU A 54 14.28 -6.48 2.69
N GLU A 55 15.10 -6.31 3.73
CA GLU A 55 15.03 -5.19 4.67
C GLU A 55 15.23 -3.84 3.95
N ASN A 56 16.25 -3.74 3.09
CA ASN A 56 16.57 -2.51 2.35
C ASN A 56 15.53 -2.18 1.27
N ARG A 57 14.94 -3.21 0.63
CA ARG A 57 13.81 -3.02 -0.29
C ARG A 57 12.54 -2.59 0.45
N ARG A 58 12.31 -3.18 1.64
CA ARG A 58 11.12 -2.94 2.48
C ARG A 58 11.15 -1.57 3.13
N GLN A 59 12.32 -1.08 3.55
CA GLN A 59 12.49 0.31 4.01
C GLN A 59 12.28 1.33 2.89
N TYR A 60 12.46 0.94 1.64
CA TYR A 60 12.41 1.88 0.52
C TYR A 60 10.99 2.13 -0.05
N ARG A 61 10.01 1.20 0.03
CA ARG A 61 9.15 1.05 -1.17
C ARG A 61 7.63 0.79 -1.07
N GLN A 62 7.07 0.04 -0.11
CA GLN A 62 5.64 -0.36 -0.17
C GLN A 62 5.14 -1.00 1.13
N VAL A 63 3.85 -0.88 1.47
CA VAL A 63 3.29 -1.51 2.68
C VAL A 63 2.57 -2.84 2.44
N ASP A 64 2.06 -3.11 1.23
CA ASP A 64 1.56 -4.46 0.92
C ASP A 64 2.68 -5.52 0.86
N LYS A 65 2.29 -6.77 1.05
CA LYS A 65 3.16 -7.95 1.00
C LYS A 65 2.96 -8.75 -0.30
N GLY A 66 2.43 -8.11 -1.35
CA GLY A 66 2.24 -8.72 -2.67
C GLY A 66 0.85 -9.35 -2.88
N LEU A 67 0.72 -10.07 -4.00
CA LEU A 67 -0.55 -10.61 -4.49
C LEU A 67 -0.81 -12.04 -3.98
N GLU A 68 -2.08 -12.38 -3.79
CA GLU A 68 -2.54 -13.74 -3.51
C GLU A 68 -3.78 -14.10 -4.34
N PRO A 69 -3.95 -15.37 -4.77
CA PRO A 69 -5.11 -15.76 -5.57
C PRO A 69 -6.42 -15.69 -4.77
N ILE A 70 -7.49 -15.26 -5.40
CA ILE A 70 -8.85 -15.30 -4.81
C ILE A 70 -9.47 -16.67 -5.11
N PRO A 71 -9.72 -17.54 -4.10
CA PRO A 71 -10.26 -18.87 -4.34
C PRO A 71 -11.61 -18.84 -5.08
N GLY A 72 -11.77 -19.69 -6.09
CA GLY A 72 -13.02 -19.77 -6.87
C GLY A 72 -13.20 -18.63 -7.88
N THR A 73 -12.11 -17.98 -8.32
CA THR A 73 -12.11 -17.01 -9.43
C THR A 73 -11.23 -17.51 -10.58
N ASP A 74 -11.35 -16.90 -11.76
CA ASP A 74 -10.51 -17.22 -12.93
C ASP A 74 -9.13 -16.55 -12.86
N GLY A 75 -8.32 -16.99 -11.90
CA GLY A 75 -6.96 -16.48 -11.71
C GLY A 75 -6.91 -15.00 -11.32
N GLU A 76 -7.93 -14.51 -10.60
CA GLU A 76 -7.93 -13.16 -10.05
C GLU A 76 -7.17 -13.11 -8.74
N MET A 77 -6.63 -11.93 -8.41
CA MET A 77 -5.72 -11.74 -7.29
C MET A 77 -6.28 -10.68 -6.33
N THR A 78 -6.08 -10.91 -5.03
CA THR A 78 -6.18 -9.88 -3.99
C THR A 78 -4.78 -9.57 -3.46
N THR A 79 -4.67 -8.66 -2.50
CA THR A 79 -3.38 -8.17 -1.98
C THR A 79 -3.31 -8.39 -0.48
N LYS A 80 -2.20 -8.96 0.00
CA LYS A 80 -1.98 -9.28 1.41
C LYS A 80 -1.12 -8.23 2.13
N GLY A 81 -1.11 -8.30 3.46
CA GLY A 81 -0.23 -7.52 4.32
C GLY A 81 -0.91 -6.64 5.36
N LEU A 82 -2.16 -6.97 5.72
CA LEU A 82 -2.94 -6.26 6.73
C LEU A 82 -2.59 -6.70 8.17
N GLU A 83 -2.04 -7.91 8.37
CA GLU A 83 -1.96 -8.57 9.67
C GLU A 83 -1.06 -7.85 10.69
N ASP A 84 -0.09 -7.06 10.21
CA ASP A 84 0.85 -6.27 11.00
C ASP A 84 0.97 -4.81 10.50
N LEU A 85 -0.03 -4.34 9.76
CA LEU A 85 0.04 -3.06 9.05
C LEU A 85 0.20 -1.88 10.01
N ASP A 86 -0.62 -1.78 11.07
CA ASP A 86 -0.60 -0.67 12.02
C ASP A 86 0.78 -0.51 12.69
N ALA A 87 1.35 -1.63 13.17
CA ALA A 87 2.66 -1.64 13.81
C ALA A 87 3.77 -1.21 12.83
N ARG A 88 3.64 -1.59 11.56
CA ARG A 88 4.57 -1.18 10.49
C ARG A 88 4.39 0.30 10.15
N CYS A 89 3.16 0.79 10.01
CA CYS A 89 2.87 2.20 9.77
C CYS A 89 3.43 3.07 10.89
N ALA A 90 3.25 2.69 12.15
CA ALA A 90 3.83 3.40 13.30
C ALA A 90 5.37 3.44 13.24
N LYS A 91 6.01 2.32 12.91
CA LYS A 91 7.47 2.26 12.70
C LYS A 91 7.91 3.17 11.54
N TYR A 92 7.26 3.06 10.38
CA TYR A 92 7.62 3.85 9.19
C TYR A 92 7.42 5.35 9.42
N LYS A 93 6.38 5.74 10.15
CA LYS A 93 6.15 7.14 10.54
C LYS A 93 7.29 7.66 11.42
N LYS A 94 7.74 6.86 12.39
CA LYS A 94 8.90 7.17 13.24
C LYS A 94 10.19 7.28 12.41
N ASP A 95 10.34 6.43 11.41
CA ASP A 95 11.48 6.41 10.49
C ASP A 95 11.39 7.49 9.38
N GLY A 96 10.33 8.33 9.39
CA GLY A 96 10.20 9.52 8.56
C GLY A 96 9.22 9.42 7.39
N ALA A 97 8.61 8.26 7.13
CA ALA A 97 7.62 8.10 6.08
C ALA A 97 6.36 8.93 6.36
N GLN A 98 5.87 9.64 5.36
CA GLN A 98 4.69 10.52 5.47
C GLN A 98 3.48 9.99 4.70
N PHE A 99 3.68 9.07 3.75
CA PHE A 99 2.62 8.43 3.00
C PHE A 99 2.99 6.98 2.71
N ALA A 100 1.98 6.17 2.42
CA ALA A 100 2.12 4.77 2.06
C ALA A 100 1.50 4.51 0.69
N LYS A 101 1.84 3.37 0.09
CA LYS A 101 1.27 2.89 -1.17
C LYS A 101 0.84 1.44 -0.99
N TRP A 102 -0.37 1.14 -1.46
CA TRP A 102 -0.92 -0.21 -1.58
C TRP A 102 -1.29 -0.48 -3.03
N ARG A 103 -0.87 -1.62 -3.60
CA ARG A 103 -1.13 -1.98 -4.99
C ARG A 103 -2.10 -3.16 -5.10
N CYS A 104 -3.24 -2.93 -5.76
CA CYS A 104 -4.16 -4.00 -6.18
C CYS A 104 -4.07 -4.23 -7.69
N VAL A 105 -4.46 -5.43 -8.16
CA VAL A 105 -4.42 -5.80 -9.58
C VAL A 105 -5.75 -6.42 -10.00
N HIS A 106 -6.31 -5.92 -11.10
CA HIS A 106 -7.45 -6.54 -11.76
C HIS A 106 -7.05 -7.12 -13.12
N LYS A 107 -7.58 -8.30 -13.43
CA LYS A 107 -7.46 -8.94 -14.75
C LYS A 107 -8.65 -8.49 -15.60
N LEU A 108 -8.39 -8.00 -16.80
CA LEU A 108 -9.45 -7.64 -17.76
C LEU A 108 -9.66 -8.78 -18.76
N SER A 109 -10.89 -9.26 -18.87
CA SER A 109 -11.31 -10.26 -19.86
C SER A 109 -12.83 -10.19 -20.09
N ALA A 110 -13.40 -11.15 -20.83
CA ALA A 110 -14.85 -11.24 -21.02
C ALA A 110 -15.62 -11.49 -19.71
N THR A 111 -14.99 -12.09 -18.70
CA THR A 111 -15.61 -12.50 -17.43
C THR A 111 -14.91 -11.95 -16.19
N THR A 112 -13.84 -11.16 -16.36
CA THR A 112 -13.08 -10.52 -15.28
C THR A 112 -12.94 -9.02 -15.53
N PRO A 113 -12.97 -8.16 -14.49
CA PRO A 113 -12.99 -8.52 -13.08
C PRO A 113 -14.35 -9.05 -12.63
N SER A 114 -14.37 -10.15 -11.87
CA SER A 114 -15.61 -10.66 -11.30
C SER A 114 -16.10 -9.77 -10.17
N VAL A 115 -17.40 -9.86 -9.86
CA VAL A 115 -17.99 -9.14 -8.71
C VAL A 115 -17.25 -9.51 -7.41
N LYS A 116 -16.89 -10.78 -7.25
CA LYS A 116 -16.12 -11.27 -6.09
C LYS A 116 -14.76 -10.58 -5.98
N ALA A 117 -14.03 -10.47 -7.08
CA ALA A 117 -12.72 -9.80 -7.08
C ALA A 117 -12.84 -8.29 -6.80
N LEU A 118 -13.88 -7.64 -7.31
CA LEU A 118 -14.15 -6.22 -7.00
C LEU A 118 -14.44 -6.02 -5.52
N GLU A 119 -15.31 -6.85 -4.93
CA GLU A 119 -15.65 -6.77 -3.51
C GLU A 119 -14.45 -7.05 -2.61
N GLU A 120 -13.66 -8.08 -2.92
CA GLU A 120 -12.51 -8.46 -2.10
C GLU A 120 -11.42 -7.40 -2.12
N VAL A 121 -11.10 -6.87 -3.31
CA VAL A 121 -10.13 -5.77 -3.46
C VAL A 121 -10.63 -4.50 -2.76
N ALA A 122 -11.92 -4.17 -2.87
CA ALA A 122 -12.49 -3.02 -2.19
C ALA A 122 -12.37 -3.15 -0.65
N LYS A 123 -12.69 -4.31 -0.08
CA LYS A 123 -12.55 -4.56 1.36
C LYS A 123 -11.11 -4.38 1.83
N VAL A 124 -10.14 -4.92 1.09
CA VAL A 124 -8.71 -4.80 1.43
C VAL A 124 -8.24 -3.35 1.36
N ILE A 125 -8.63 -2.59 0.33
CA ILE A 125 -8.28 -1.17 0.21
C ILE A 125 -8.89 -0.36 1.36
N ILE A 126 -10.15 -0.63 1.71
CA ILE A 126 -10.82 0.04 2.84
C ILE A 126 -10.08 -0.26 4.15
N ALA A 127 -9.73 -1.53 4.40
CA ALA A 127 -8.97 -1.91 5.59
C ALA A 127 -7.59 -1.21 5.62
N TYR A 128 -6.87 -1.19 4.49
CA TYR A 128 -5.59 -0.48 4.36
C TYR A 128 -5.71 1.03 4.67
N CYS A 129 -6.77 1.70 4.19
CA CYS A 129 -6.95 3.13 4.40
C CYS A 129 -7.35 3.50 5.84
N ILE A 130 -7.87 2.55 6.63
CA ILE A 130 -8.34 2.78 8.00
C ILE A 130 -7.23 2.45 9.03
N SER A 131 -6.33 1.52 8.70
CA SER A 131 -5.12 1.18 9.47
C SER A 131 -4.11 2.34 9.56
#